data_AF-A0A662IM98-F1
#
_entry.id   AF-A0A662IM98-F1
#
_cell.length_a   1.000
_cell.length_b   1.000
_cell.length_c   1.000
_cell.angle_alpha   90.00
_cell.angle_beta   90.00
_cell.angle_gamma   90.00
#
_symmetry.space_group_name_H-M   'P 1'
#
loop_
_entity.id
_entity.type
_entity.pdbx_description
1 polymer ?
#
loop_
_entity_poly.entity_id
_entity_poly.type
_entity_poly.pdbx_seq_one_letter_code
_entity_poly.pdbx_strand_id
1 'polypeptide(L)' 'MLTVLCSHCGKSIVEDAICCPYCGFKLKVAKVMKIF' A
#
# COMPACT_ATOMS: atom_id res chain seq x y z
N MET A 1 11.88 7.41 -0.43
CA MET A 1 10.73 6.96 -1.26
C MET A 1 10.54 5.49 -0.96
N LEU A 2 9.56 5.13 -0.12
CA LEU A 2 9.29 3.74 0.23
C LEU A 2 7.99 3.31 -0.45
N THR A 3 8.05 2.11 -1.04
CA THR A 3 6.98 1.52 -1.84
C THR A 3 6.67 0.15 -1.29
N VAL A 4 5.39 -0.16 -1.16
CA VAL A 4 4.90 -1.47 -0.75
C VAL A 4 4.41 -2.23 -1.98
N LEU A 5 4.36 -3.55 -1.91
CA LEU A 5 3.92 -4.39 -3.02
C LEU A 5 2.46 -4.79 -2.78
N CYS A 6 1.60 -4.57 -3.77
CA CYS A 6 0.19 -4.93 -3.67
C CYS A 6 0.07 -6.46 -3.59
N SER A 7 -0.47 -6.98 -2.49
CA SER A 7 -0.63 -8.42 -2.29
C SER A 7 -1.62 -9.08 -3.27
N HIS A 8 -2.41 -8.31 -3.99
CA HIS A 8 -3.39 -8.83 -4.94
C HIS A 8 -2.85 -8.94 -6.38
N CYS A 9 -2.13 -7.92 -6.86
CA CYS A 9 -1.64 -7.88 -8.25
C CYS A 9 -0.12 -7.90 -8.39
N GLY A 10 0.63 -7.82 -7.28
CA GLY A 10 2.09 -7.90 -7.27
C GLY A 10 2.82 -6.62 -7.66
N LYS A 11 2.12 -5.50 -7.92
CA LYS A 11 2.75 -4.25 -8.35
C LYS A 11 3.24 -3.41 -7.16
N SER A 12 4.35 -2.72 -7.33
CA SER A 12 4.84 -1.72 -6.38
C SER A 12 3.95 -0.47 -6.41
N ILE A 13 3.65 0.02 -5.23
CA ILE A 13 2.77 1.16 -4.98
C ILE A 13 3.32 1.98 -3.83
N VAL A 14 2.88 3.22 -3.69
CA VAL A 14 3.28 4.06 -2.55
C VAL A 14 2.69 3.51 -1.26
N GLU A 15 3.44 3.59 -0.15
CA GLU A 15 2.99 3.05 1.14
C GLU A 15 1.72 3.74 1.69
N ASP A 16 1.52 5.02 1.37
CA ASP A 16 0.34 5.81 1.75
C ASP A 16 -0.88 5.55 0.84
N ALA A 17 -0.78 4.64 -0.12
CA ALA A 17 -1.89 4.30 -1.00
C ALA A 17 -3.01 3.61 -0.20
N ILE A 18 -4.20 4.21 -0.19
CA ILE A 18 -5.42 3.61 0.38
C ILE A 18 -5.98 2.51 -0.53
N CYS A 19 -5.66 2.57 -1.82
CA CYS A 19 -6.10 1.62 -2.82
C CYS A 19 -5.03 1.47 -3.89
N CYS A 20 -4.87 0.26 -4.43
CA CYS A 20 -3.95 0.02 -5.53
C CYS A 20 -4.49 0.70 -6.80
N PRO A 21 -3.77 1.69 -7.39
CA PRO A 21 -4.25 2.39 -8.57
C PRO A 21 -4.29 1.50 -9.83
N TYR A 22 -3.63 0.35 -9.79
CA TYR A 22 -3.53 -0.55 -10.94
C TYR A 22 -4.62 -1.61 -11.01
N CYS A 23 -5.08 -2.11 -9.86
CA CYS A 23 -6.07 -3.18 -9.80
C CYS A 23 -7.32 -2.83 -8.98
N GLY A 24 -7.34 -1.69 -8.29
CA GLY A 24 -8.46 -1.26 -7.45
C GLY A 24 -8.58 -2.02 -6.12
N PHE A 25 -7.59 -2.84 -5.76
CA PHE A 25 -7.60 -3.54 -4.47
C PHE A 25 -7.44 -2.55 -3.32
N LYS A 26 -8.40 -2.55 -2.39
CA LYS A 26 -8.35 -1.69 -1.20
C LYS A 26 -7.24 -2.17 -0.27
N LEU A 27 -6.24 -1.33 -0.12
CA LEU A 27 -5.13 -1.60 0.78
C LEU A 27 -5.62 -1.18 2.16
N LYS A 28 -5.53 -2.08 3.13
CA LYS A 28 -5.60 -1.64 4.51
C LYS A 28 -4.33 -0.83 4.69
N VAL A 29 -4.46 0.51 4.75
CA VAL A 29 -3.36 1.37 5.17
C VAL A 29 -2.94 0.85 6.53
N ALA A 30 -1.99 -0.07 6.53
CA ALA A 30 -1.22 -0.41 7.70
C ALA A 30 -0.41 0.85 7.92
N LYS A 31 -1.05 1.83 8.57
CA LYS A 31 -0.40 2.97 9.18
C LYS A 31 0.69 2.32 9.98
N VAL A 32 1.92 2.34 9.44
CA VAL A 32 3.10 1.91 10.18
C VAL A 32 2.95 2.65 11.47
N MET A 33 2.67 1.89 12.53
CA MET A 33 2.47 2.38 13.86
C MET A 33 3.75 3.16 14.15
N LYS A 34 3.71 4.48 13.94
CA LYS A 34 4.76 5.39 14.38
C LYS A 34 4.70 5.26 15.88
N ILE A 35 5.58 4.41 16.40
CA ILE A 35 5.82 4.23 17.82
C ILE A 35 6.18 5.63 18.34
N PHE A 36 5.37 6.14 19.26
CA PHE A 36 5.77 7.14 20.23
C PHE A 36 5.81 6.42 21.57
#